data_AF-A0A7S2YJI8-F1
#
_entry.id   AF-A0A7S2YJI8-F1
#
_cell.length_a   1.000
_cell.length_b   1.000
_cell.length_c   1.000
_cell.angle_alpha   90.00
_cell.angle_beta   90.00
_cell.angle_gamma   90.00
#
_symmetry.space_group_name_H-M   'P 1'
#
loop_
_entity.id
_entity.type
_entity.pdbx_description
1 polymer ?
#
loop_
_entity_poly.entity_id
_entity_poly.type
_entity_poly.pdbx_seq_one_letter_code
_entity_poly.pdbx_strand_id
1 'polypeptide(L)'
;ICYQMVHFFTNLVLGCAGLYYNSRLNPDPTPQELVQKMEGHSFGTFQVGYQLWAIFVGFLVREDPLMLGHHTAVILAASTMVFFTNGMRYWCPFLMGLVEVTSVPLVIVNIFKEHKELVKQYPRFHHIVRTGFAFLFLYVRVWMFVPRNVMQMYDHVTTWSAAPSDQILYKMYSGIVFISALFLTFLQLMWGVMVVQGFIKVYSKIFVGSKEKIKAN
;
A
#
# COMPACT_ATOMS: atom_id res chain seq x y z
N ILE A 1 14.92 11.14 9.93
CA ILE A 1 15.21 11.61 8.54
C ILE A 1 15.76 10.49 7.64
N CYS A 2 16.91 9.85 7.91
CA CYS A 2 17.47 8.82 7.01
C CYS A 2 16.51 7.66 6.70
N TYR A 3 15.83 7.13 7.74
CA TYR A 3 14.77 6.12 7.60
C TYR A 3 13.69 6.57 6.59
N GLN A 4 13.09 7.73 6.84
CA GLN A 4 12.06 8.34 5.98
C GLN A 4 12.56 8.54 4.53
N MET A 5 13.83 8.92 4.32
CA MET A 5 14.39 9.10 2.97
C MET A 5 14.50 7.77 2.21
N VAL A 6 14.92 6.69 2.87
CA VAL A 6 14.96 5.36 2.23
C VAL A 6 13.54 4.92 1.83
N HIS A 7 12.56 5.11 2.71
CA HIS A 7 11.14 4.88 2.37
C HIS A 7 10.70 5.73 1.17
N PHE A 8 11.05 7.01 1.15
CA PHE A 8 10.68 7.92 0.06
C PHE A 8 11.18 7.41 -1.29
N PHE A 9 12.49 7.17 -1.42
CA PHE A 9 13.10 6.76 -2.69
C PHE A 9 12.64 5.37 -3.12
N THR A 10 12.55 4.44 -2.16
CA THR A 10 12.07 3.08 -2.42
C THR A 10 10.65 3.09 -2.99
N ASN A 11 9.73 3.77 -2.31
CA ASN A 11 8.33 3.83 -2.72
C ASN A 11 8.14 4.63 -4.01
N LEU A 12 8.99 5.64 -4.25
CA LEU A 12 8.98 6.39 -5.51
C LEU A 12 9.38 5.50 -6.68
N VAL A 13 10.47 4.74 -6.56
CA VAL A 13 10.94 3.82 -7.60
C VAL A 13 9.91 2.73 -7.86
N LEU A 14 9.43 2.06 -6.82
CA LEU A 14 8.40 1.01 -6.92
C LEU A 14 7.09 1.57 -7.49
N GLY A 15 6.68 2.76 -7.04
CA GLY A 15 5.47 3.42 -7.50
C GLY A 15 5.52 3.80 -8.98
N CYS A 16 6.62 4.42 -9.42
CA CYS A 16 6.82 4.78 -10.83
C CYS A 16 6.92 3.53 -11.72
N ALA A 17 7.68 2.52 -11.31
CA ALA A 17 7.76 1.25 -12.03
C ALA A 17 6.37 0.59 -12.08
N GLY A 18 5.67 0.53 -10.97
CA GLY A 18 4.32 -0.04 -10.88
C GLY A 18 3.33 0.66 -11.79
N LEU A 19 3.36 1.98 -11.85
CA LEU A 19 2.55 2.76 -12.80
C LEU A 19 2.87 2.41 -14.26
N TYR A 20 4.16 2.35 -14.62
CA TYR A 20 4.62 2.03 -15.97
C TYR A 20 4.25 0.61 -16.43
N TYR A 21 4.40 -0.39 -15.56
CA TYR A 21 4.11 -1.78 -15.90
C TYR A 21 2.61 -2.07 -15.82
N ASN A 22 1.88 -1.49 -14.86
CA ASN A 22 0.44 -1.64 -14.75
C ASN A 22 -0.30 -1.06 -15.97
N SER A 23 0.18 0.01 -16.58
CA SER A 23 -0.42 0.57 -17.81
C SER A 23 -0.19 -0.28 -19.06
N ARG A 24 0.66 -1.30 -18.98
CA ARG A 24 0.98 -2.26 -20.06
C ARG A 24 0.41 -3.65 -19.81
N LEU A 25 -0.35 -3.84 -18.72
CA LEU A 25 -1.05 -5.10 -18.50
C LEU A 25 -2.15 -5.27 -19.55
N ASN A 26 -2.33 -6.51 -20.01
CA ASN A 26 -3.47 -6.90 -20.81
C ASN A 26 -4.75 -6.63 -19.98
N PRO A 27 -5.69 -5.77 -20.43
CA PRO A 27 -6.91 -5.48 -19.68
C PRO A 27 -7.81 -6.70 -19.51
N ASP A 28 -7.71 -7.68 -20.41
CA ASP A 28 -8.52 -8.89 -20.45
C ASP A 28 -7.60 -10.13 -20.37
N PRO A 29 -6.93 -10.36 -19.22
CA PRO A 29 -6.00 -11.47 -19.07
C PRO A 29 -6.73 -12.81 -19.12
N THR A 30 -6.09 -13.78 -19.74
CA THR A 30 -6.51 -15.19 -19.63
C THR A 30 -6.28 -15.71 -18.20
N PRO A 31 -6.99 -16.77 -17.76
CA PRO A 31 -6.75 -17.39 -16.46
C PRO A 31 -5.28 -17.82 -16.25
N GLN A 32 -4.61 -18.26 -17.32
CA GLN A 32 -3.20 -18.63 -17.31
C GLN A 32 -2.31 -17.40 -17.06
N GLU A 33 -2.61 -16.26 -17.68
CA GLU A 33 -1.88 -15.01 -17.43
C GLU A 33 -2.08 -14.53 -15.99
N LEU A 34 -3.29 -14.64 -15.43
CA LEU A 34 -3.56 -14.25 -14.04
C LEU A 34 -2.66 -15.00 -13.05
N VAL A 35 -2.50 -16.31 -13.26
CA VAL A 35 -1.86 -17.21 -12.30
C VAL A 35 -0.36 -17.42 -12.57
N GLN A 36 0.02 -17.59 -13.84
CA GLN A 36 1.34 -18.09 -14.25
C GLN A 36 2.20 -17.07 -15.00
N LYS A 37 1.73 -15.83 -15.21
CA LYS A 37 2.58 -14.80 -15.86
C LYS A 37 3.91 -14.69 -15.10
N MET A 38 5.02 -14.76 -15.83
CA MET A 38 6.36 -14.75 -15.24
C MET A 38 6.93 -13.34 -15.07
N GLU A 39 6.39 -12.38 -15.83
CA GLU A 39 6.75 -10.97 -15.72
C GLU A 39 6.22 -10.37 -14.40
N GLY A 40 7.04 -9.55 -13.74
CA GLY A 40 6.68 -8.89 -12.48
C GLY A 40 7.32 -9.50 -11.22
N HIS A 41 8.07 -10.59 -11.36
CA HIS A 41 8.84 -11.21 -10.26
C HIS A 41 9.77 -10.23 -9.52
N SER A 42 10.32 -9.25 -10.25
CA SER A 42 11.19 -8.21 -9.69
C SER A 42 10.50 -7.35 -8.63
N PHE A 43 9.20 -7.06 -8.77
CA PHE A 43 8.44 -6.32 -7.76
C PHE A 43 8.34 -7.11 -6.46
N GLY A 44 8.01 -8.39 -6.54
CA GLY A 44 7.96 -9.26 -5.36
C GLY A 44 9.33 -9.38 -4.69
N THR A 45 10.39 -9.57 -5.48
CA THR A 45 11.77 -9.67 -4.96
C THR A 45 12.19 -8.39 -4.23
N PHE A 46 11.92 -7.23 -4.85
CA PHE A 46 12.24 -5.94 -4.27
C PHE A 46 11.45 -5.71 -2.97
N GLN A 47 10.15 -6.02 -2.97
CA GLN A 47 9.32 -5.90 -1.77
C GLN A 47 9.80 -6.83 -0.64
N VAL A 48 10.13 -8.09 -0.91
CA VAL A 48 10.68 -8.98 0.13
C VAL A 48 11.93 -8.36 0.76
N GLY A 49 12.90 -7.91 -0.07
CA GLY A 49 14.14 -7.32 0.43
C GLY A 49 13.91 -6.03 1.23
N TYR A 50 13.10 -5.11 0.69
CA TYR A 50 12.80 -3.84 1.35
C TYR A 50 12.03 -4.03 2.65
N GLN A 51 11.02 -4.90 2.69
CA GLN A 51 10.20 -5.11 3.88
C GLN A 51 10.98 -5.83 4.98
N LEU A 52 11.90 -6.73 4.64
CA LEU A 52 12.83 -7.32 5.61
C LEU A 52 13.73 -6.24 6.25
N TRP A 53 14.27 -5.34 5.44
CA TRP A 53 15.01 -4.17 5.93
C TRP A 53 14.12 -3.27 6.80
N ALA A 54 12.89 -2.98 6.36
CA ALA A 54 11.95 -2.12 7.06
C ALA A 54 11.58 -2.68 8.44
N ILE A 55 11.33 -3.99 8.57
CA ILE A 55 11.07 -4.63 9.87
C ILE A 55 12.27 -4.46 10.81
N PHE A 56 13.48 -4.76 10.33
CA PHE A 56 14.69 -4.65 11.14
C PHE A 56 14.89 -3.22 11.67
N VAL A 57 14.81 -2.22 10.78
CA VAL A 57 14.95 -0.82 11.18
C VAL A 57 13.76 -0.34 12.01
N GLY A 58 12.56 -0.82 11.70
CA GLY A 58 11.31 -0.56 12.43
C GLY A 58 11.42 -0.91 13.91
N PHE A 59 12.05 -2.05 14.25
CA PHE A 59 12.35 -2.40 15.64
C PHE A 59 13.30 -1.39 16.31
N LEU A 60 14.33 -0.92 15.60
CA LEU A 60 15.29 0.05 16.14
C LEU A 60 14.64 1.41 16.41
N VAL A 61 13.70 1.84 15.55
CA VAL A 61 12.99 3.12 15.69
C VAL A 61 11.68 3.01 16.47
N ARG A 62 11.35 1.81 17.00
CA ARG A 62 10.11 1.52 17.73
C ARG A 62 8.86 1.88 16.93
N GLU A 63 8.83 1.43 15.68
CA GLU A 63 7.68 1.60 14.80
C GLU A 63 6.42 0.94 15.39
N ASP A 64 5.26 1.49 15.02
CA ASP A 64 3.97 1.00 15.47
C ASP A 64 3.79 -0.49 15.15
N PRO A 65 3.33 -1.34 16.09
CA PRO A 65 3.17 -2.77 15.87
C PRO A 65 2.26 -3.12 14.68
N LEU A 66 1.27 -2.28 14.37
CA LEU A 66 0.39 -2.51 13.23
C LEU A 66 1.13 -2.33 11.90
N MET A 67 2.09 -1.41 11.83
CA MET A 67 2.98 -1.25 10.68
C MET A 67 3.94 -2.43 10.55
N LEU A 68 4.50 -2.94 11.65
CA LEU A 68 5.31 -4.18 11.61
C LEU A 68 4.50 -5.39 11.12
N GLY A 69 3.24 -5.50 11.55
CA GLY A 69 2.29 -6.49 11.02
C GLY A 69 2.02 -6.29 9.53
N HIS A 70 1.86 -5.04 9.08
CA HIS A 70 1.72 -4.71 7.66
C HIS A 70 2.94 -5.17 6.85
N HIS A 71 4.16 -4.84 7.28
CA HIS A 71 5.40 -5.25 6.61
C HIS A 71 5.49 -6.78 6.49
N THR A 72 5.15 -7.49 7.57
CA THR A 72 5.13 -8.96 7.60
C THR A 72 4.13 -9.52 6.59
N ALA A 73 2.91 -8.98 6.54
CA ALA A 73 1.89 -9.40 5.59
C ALA A 73 2.28 -9.13 4.13
N VAL A 74 2.98 -8.02 3.85
CA VAL A 74 3.52 -7.72 2.51
C VAL A 74 4.60 -8.73 2.12
N ILE A 75 5.51 -9.11 3.03
CA ILE A 75 6.52 -10.16 2.77
C ILE A 75 5.85 -11.47 2.39
N LEU A 76 4.80 -11.89 3.12
CA LEU A 76 4.08 -13.13 2.83
C LEU A 76 3.42 -13.09 1.45
N ALA A 77 2.74 -11.99 1.11
CA ALA A 77 2.13 -11.82 -0.20
C ALA A 77 3.19 -11.78 -1.32
N ALA A 78 4.26 -11.02 -1.15
CA ALA A 78 5.35 -10.90 -2.12
C ALA A 78 6.11 -12.21 -2.32
N SER A 79 6.29 -13.01 -1.26
CA SER A 79 6.96 -14.31 -1.34
C SER A 79 6.21 -15.31 -2.23
N THR A 80 4.87 -15.27 -2.23
CA THR A 80 4.06 -16.04 -3.20
C THR A 80 4.43 -15.69 -4.63
N MET A 81 4.54 -14.40 -4.92
CA MET A 81 4.89 -13.87 -6.24
C MET A 81 6.34 -14.16 -6.66
N VAL A 82 7.22 -14.39 -5.68
CA VAL A 82 8.62 -14.74 -5.92
C VAL A 82 8.75 -16.23 -6.17
N PHE A 83 8.42 -17.05 -5.17
CA PHE A 83 8.86 -18.43 -5.09
C PHE A 83 7.93 -19.45 -5.76
N PHE A 84 6.68 -19.10 -6.07
CA PHE A 84 5.69 -20.05 -6.56
C PHE A 84 5.45 -19.91 -8.06
N THR A 85 5.31 -21.03 -8.77
CA THR A 85 5.02 -21.01 -10.22
C THR A 85 3.65 -20.42 -10.53
N ASN A 86 2.68 -20.60 -9.63
CA ASN A 86 1.36 -19.98 -9.63
C ASN A 86 1.29 -18.67 -8.80
N GLY A 87 2.38 -17.90 -8.80
CA GLY A 87 2.57 -16.73 -7.94
C GLY A 87 1.67 -15.52 -8.20
N MET A 88 0.67 -15.64 -9.10
CA MET A 88 -0.30 -14.57 -9.40
C MET A 88 0.34 -13.25 -9.85
N ARG A 89 1.43 -13.34 -10.64
CA ARG A 89 2.29 -12.18 -10.88
C ARG A 89 1.68 -11.10 -11.78
N TYR A 90 0.57 -11.40 -12.46
CA TYR A 90 -0.23 -10.38 -13.15
C TYR A 90 -0.58 -9.21 -12.22
N TRP A 91 -0.86 -9.49 -10.95
CA TRP A 91 -1.24 -8.49 -9.96
C TRP A 91 -0.04 -7.72 -9.38
N CYS A 92 1.20 -8.18 -9.58
CA CYS A 92 2.41 -7.61 -8.98
C CYS A 92 2.59 -6.11 -9.26
N PRO A 93 2.54 -5.62 -10.53
CA PRO A 93 2.82 -4.21 -10.81
C PRO A 93 1.89 -3.27 -10.06
N PHE A 94 0.64 -3.71 -9.83
CA PHE A 94 -0.34 -2.97 -9.06
C PHE A 94 -0.09 -3.10 -7.55
N LEU A 95 -0.17 -4.33 -7.00
CA LEU A 95 -0.18 -4.59 -5.55
C LEU A 95 1.16 -4.27 -4.88
N MET A 96 2.27 -4.53 -5.58
CA MET A 96 3.64 -4.39 -5.06
C MET A 96 4.35 -3.13 -5.57
N GLY A 97 3.75 -2.43 -6.54
CA GLY A 97 4.33 -1.26 -7.19
C GLY A 97 3.44 -0.02 -7.06
N LEU A 98 2.40 0.08 -7.88
CA LEU A 98 1.56 1.28 -8.03
C LEU A 98 0.96 1.75 -6.70
N VAL A 99 0.57 0.78 -5.88
CA VAL A 99 0.08 0.99 -4.52
C VAL A 99 1.05 1.84 -3.68
N GLU A 100 2.37 1.70 -3.86
CA GLU A 100 3.40 2.47 -3.15
C GLU A 100 3.50 3.95 -3.54
N VAL A 101 2.88 4.38 -4.64
CA VAL A 101 2.84 5.80 -5.03
C VAL A 101 2.24 6.66 -3.91
N THR A 102 1.29 6.12 -3.14
CA THR A 102 0.66 6.85 -2.01
C THR A 102 1.61 7.08 -0.83
N SER A 103 2.64 6.25 -0.71
CA SER A 103 3.62 6.28 0.39
C SER A 103 4.57 7.47 0.24
N VAL A 104 4.78 7.97 -0.98
CA VAL A 104 5.65 9.12 -1.28
C VAL A 104 5.18 10.40 -0.58
N PRO A 105 3.94 10.91 -0.79
CA PRO A 105 3.48 12.08 -0.05
C PRO A 105 3.25 11.77 1.45
N LEU A 106 2.96 10.52 1.83
CA LEU A 106 2.84 10.13 3.24
C LEU A 106 4.13 10.37 4.01
N VAL A 107 5.28 10.01 3.43
CA VAL A 107 6.59 10.28 4.05
C VAL A 107 6.77 11.77 4.32
N ILE A 108 6.43 12.64 3.36
CA ILE A 108 6.52 14.09 3.54
C ILE A 108 5.57 14.56 4.66
N VAL A 109 4.34 14.04 4.71
CA VAL A 109 3.40 14.30 5.83
C VAL A 109 4.01 13.87 7.17
N ASN A 110 4.68 12.72 7.23
CA ASN A 110 5.30 12.24 8.46
C ASN A 110 6.49 13.10 8.89
N ILE A 111 7.31 13.59 7.95
CA ILE A 111 8.36 14.57 8.25
C ILE A 111 7.75 15.82 8.90
N PHE A 112 6.67 16.38 8.35
CA PHE A 112 5.96 17.52 8.97
C PHE A 112 5.36 17.19 10.35
N LYS A 113 4.96 15.93 10.58
CA LYS A 113 4.45 15.51 11.89
C LYS A 113 5.59 15.44 12.93
N GLU A 114 6.75 14.94 12.55
CA GLU A 114 7.95 14.83 13.40
C GLU A 114 8.56 16.22 13.68
N HIS A 115 8.51 17.13 12.69
CA HIS A 115 9.18 18.43 12.69
C HIS A 115 8.17 19.61 12.65
N LYS A 116 7.62 20.00 13.81
CA LYS A 116 6.55 21.03 13.91
C LYS A 116 7.01 22.42 13.47
N GLU A 117 8.29 22.72 13.55
CA GLU A 117 8.92 23.93 13.05
C GLU A 117 8.72 24.09 11.53
N LEU A 118 8.80 23.00 10.76
CA LEU A 118 8.57 23.03 9.32
C LEU A 118 7.12 23.39 8.98
N VAL A 119 6.17 22.97 9.82
CA VAL A 119 4.74 23.36 9.65
C VAL A 119 4.56 24.87 9.80
N LYS A 120 5.28 25.50 10.73
CA LYS A 120 5.24 26.95 10.94
C LYS A 120 5.92 27.71 9.80
N GLN A 121 7.03 27.19 9.29
CA GLN A 121 7.79 27.81 8.20
C GLN A 121 7.11 27.64 6.83
N TYR A 122 6.52 26.47 6.56
CA TYR A 122 5.94 26.11 5.26
C TYR A 122 4.48 25.63 5.37
N PRO A 123 3.56 26.44 5.94
CA PRO A 123 2.19 26.00 6.20
C PRO A 123 1.42 25.66 4.92
N ARG A 124 1.62 26.44 3.85
CA ARG A 124 0.98 26.19 2.54
C ARG A 124 1.41 24.85 1.94
N PHE A 125 2.72 24.57 1.96
CA PHE A 125 3.25 23.31 1.43
C PHE A 125 2.76 22.11 2.24
N HIS A 126 2.77 22.20 3.58
CA HIS A 126 2.19 21.17 4.44
C HIS A 126 0.71 20.89 4.11
N HIS A 127 -0.11 21.93 3.89
CA HIS A 127 -1.50 21.76 3.49
C HIS A 127 -1.64 21.06 2.13
N ILE A 128 -0.89 21.49 1.11
CA ILE A 128 -0.92 20.88 -0.23
C ILE A 128 -0.55 19.39 -0.16
N VAL A 129 0.56 19.06 0.50
CA VAL A 129 1.04 17.67 0.62
C VAL A 129 0.03 16.80 1.36
N ARG A 130 -0.55 17.29 2.46
CA ARG A 130 -1.54 16.55 3.24
C ARG A 130 -2.82 16.30 2.44
N THR A 131 -3.30 17.30 1.71
CA THR A 131 -4.47 17.17 0.84
C THR A 131 -4.20 16.22 -0.33
N GLY A 132 -3.03 16.35 -0.97
CA GLY A 132 -2.60 15.44 -2.03
C GLY A 132 -2.49 13.98 -1.56
N PHE A 133 -1.88 13.75 -0.38
CA PHE A 133 -1.86 12.44 0.25
C PHE A 133 -3.26 11.88 0.46
N ALA A 134 -4.20 12.67 1.00
CA ALA A 134 -5.55 12.19 1.27
C ALA A 134 -6.27 11.73 -0.01
N PHE A 135 -6.24 12.53 -1.06
CA PHE A 135 -6.85 12.16 -2.34
C PHE A 135 -6.19 10.94 -2.97
N LEU A 136 -4.86 10.91 -2.99
CA LEU A 136 -4.10 9.83 -3.60
C LEU A 136 -4.28 8.50 -2.84
N PHE A 137 -4.33 8.55 -1.50
CA PHE A 137 -4.62 7.39 -0.66
C PHE A 137 -6.01 6.85 -0.95
N LEU A 138 -7.05 7.69 -0.91
CA LEU A 138 -8.42 7.24 -1.16
C LEU A 138 -8.61 6.68 -2.57
N TYR A 139 -7.98 7.31 -3.57
CA TYR A 139 -8.07 6.84 -4.94
C TYR A 139 -7.34 5.50 -5.13
N VAL A 140 -6.05 5.42 -4.80
CA VAL A 140 -5.23 4.24 -5.09
C VAL A 140 -5.47 3.11 -4.10
N ARG A 141 -5.48 3.39 -2.79
CA ARG A 141 -5.50 2.37 -1.72
C ARG A 141 -6.92 1.95 -1.31
N VAL A 142 -7.94 2.74 -1.62
CA VAL A 142 -9.34 2.36 -1.35
C VAL A 142 -10.06 2.04 -2.66
N TRP A 143 -10.21 3.01 -3.57
CA TRP A 143 -11.02 2.83 -4.78
C TRP A 143 -10.41 1.83 -5.76
N MET A 144 -9.10 1.89 -6.05
CA MET A 144 -8.46 0.93 -6.95
C MET A 144 -8.08 -0.38 -6.26
N PHE A 145 -7.48 -0.30 -5.07
CA PHE A 145 -6.87 -1.46 -4.43
C PHE A 145 -7.91 -2.47 -3.92
N VAL A 146 -8.97 -2.02 -3.25
CA VAL A 146 -9.92 -2.96 -2.61
C VAL A 146 -10.57 -3.89 -3.64
N PRO A 147 -11.13 -3.41 -4.77
CA PRO A 147 -11.70 -4.32 -5.79
C PRO A 147 -10.66 -5.25 -6.40
N ARG A 148 -9.45 -4.74 -6.70
CA ARG A 148 -8.38 -5.54 -7.30
C ARG A 148 -7.85 -6.61 -6.36
N ASN A 149 -7.73 -6.30 -5.07
CA ASN A 149 -7.31 -7.27 -4.07
C ASN A 149 -8.38 -8.34 -3.85
N VAL A 150 -9.68 -7.99 -3.94
CA VAL A 150 -10.78 -8.98 -3.92
C VAL A 150 -10.70 -9.93 -5.12
N MET A 151 -10.42 -9.41 -6.33
CA MET A 151 -10.22 -10.26 -7.51
C MET A 151 -9.00 -11.18 -7.34
N GLN A 152 -7.87 -10.65 -6.86
CA GLN A 152 -6.69 -11.46 -6.59
C GLN A 152 -6.97 -12.54 -5.53
N MET A 153 -7.74 -12.23 -4.48
CA MET A 153 -8.15 -13.21 -3.47
C MET A 153 -9.07 -14.31 -4.05
N TYR A 154 -9.92 -13.97 -5.02
CA TYR A 154 -10.73 -14.96 -5.75
C TYR A 154 -9.85 -15.92 -6.58
N ASP A 155 -8.87 -15.40 -7.32
CA ASP A 155 -7.89 -16.21 -8.07
C ASP A 155 -7.09 -17.10 -7.12
N HIS A 156 -6.72 -16.56 -5.95
CA HIS A 156 -6.00 -17.29 -4.91
C HIS A 156 -6.81 -18.47 -4.35
N VAL A 157 -8.11 -18.28 -4.07
CA VAL A 157 -9.00 -19.37 -3.62
C VAL A 157 -9.17 -20.41 -4.72
N THR A 158 -9.26 -19.99 -5.98
CA THR A 158 -9.40 -20.90 -7.14
C THR A 158 -8.15 -21.76 -7.32
N THR A 159 -6.96 -21.18 -7.20
CA THR A 159 -5.70 -21.93 -7.26
C THR A 159 -5.49 -22.83 -6.04
N TRP A 160 -5.95 -22.41 -4.87
CA TRP A 160 -5.91 -23.21 -3.65
C TRP A 160 -6.85 -24.44 -3.71
N SER A 161 -8.06 -24.27 -4.22
CA SER A 161 -9.05 -25.34 -4.33
C SER A 161 -8.69 -26.37 -5.40
N ALA A 162 -8.04 -25.92 -6.48
CA ALA A 162 -7.53 -26.79 -7.54
C ALA A 162 -6.26 -27.56 -7.16
N ALA A 163 -5.57 -27.17 -6.08
CA ALA A 163 -4.34 -27.85 -5.68
C ALA A 163 -4.62 -29.29 -5.19
N PRO A 164 -3.78 -30.26 -5.61
CA PRO A 164 -3.87 -31.64 -5.14
C PRO A 164 -3.91 -31.78 -3.61
N SER A 165 -4.60 -32.81 -3.10
CA SER A 165 -4.78 -33.01 -1.65
C SER A 165 -3.49 -33.35 -0.90
N ASP A 166 -2.52 -33.93 -1.59
CA ASP A 166 -1.19 -34.27 -1.08
C ASP A 166 -0.26 -33.05 -0.92
N GLN A 167 -0.59 -31.90 -1.52
CA GLN A 167 0.17 -30.65 -1.39
C GLN A 167 -0.21 -29.84 -0.13
N ILE A 168 -0.13 -30.47 1.04
CA ILE A 168 -0.58 -29.87 2.31
C ILE A 168 0.18 -28.58 2.67
N LEU A 169 1.50 -28.55 2.50
CA LEU A 169 2.32 -27.38 2.83
C LEU A 169 1.96 -26.17 1.98
N TYR A 170 1.72 -26.38 0.67
CA TYR A 170 1.23 -25.34 -0.22
C TYR A 170 -0.12 -24.81 0.27
N LYS A 171 -1.07 -25.70 0.60
CA LYS A 171 -2.40 -25.30 1.08
C LYS A 171 -2.35 -24.52 2.38
N MET A 172 -1.48 -24.90 3.32
CA MET A 172 -1.27 -24.18 4.57
C MET A 172 -0.67 -22.79 4.33
N TYR A 173 0.41 -22.71 3.55
CA TYR A 173 1.06 -21.43 3.23
C TYR A 173 0.10 -20.49 2.49
N SER A 174 -0.59 -21.01 1.48
CA SER A 174 -1.61 -20.28 0.73
C SER A 174 -2.73 -19.78 1.65
N GLY A 175 -3.16 -20.55 2.65
CA GLY A 175 -4.10 -20.09 3.67
C GLY A 175 -3.57 -18.90 4.49
N ILE A 176 -2.30 -18.93 4.89
CA ILE A 176 -1.65 -17.82 5.61
C ILE A 176 -1.57 -16.55 4.75
N VAL A 177 -1.24 -16.70 3.47
CA VAL A 177 -1.19 -15.58 2.51
C VAL A 177 -2.58 -14.97 2.31
N PHE A 178 -3.62 -15.79 2.23
CA PHE A 178 -5.01 -15.31 2.13
C PHE A 178 -5.41 -14.49 3.36
N ILE A 179 -5.10 -14.97 4.57
CA ILE A 179 -5.34 -14.22 5.82
C ILE A 179 -4.56 -12.90 5.82
N SER A 180 -3.33 -12.91 5.31
CA SER A 180 -2.50 -11.71 5.16
C SER A 180 -3.14 -10.70 4.19
N ALA A 181 -3.72 -11.16 3.08
CA ALA A 181 -4.43 -10.31 2.13
C ALA A 181 -5.70 -9.69 2.74
N LEU A 182 -6.45 -10.45 3.54
CA LEU A 182 -7.60 -9.92 4.31
C LEU A 182 -7.16 -8.86 5.31
N PHE A 183 -6.09 -9.13 6.07
CA PHE A 183 -5.51 -8.19 7.02
C PHE A 183 -5.06 -6.89 6.32
N LEU A 184 -4.34 -6.97 5.21
CA LEU A 184 -3.94 -5.80 4.43
C LEU A 184 -5.15 -5.02 3.92
N THR A 185 -6.20 -5.69 3.45
CA THR A 185 -7.45 -5.03 3.03
C THR A 185 -8.11 -4.28 4.17
N PHE A 186 -8.22 -4.91 5.33
CA PHE A 186 -8.76 -4.29 6.53
C PHE A 186 -7.97 -3.04 6.93
N LEU A 187 -6.64 -3.11 6.91
CA LEU A 187 -5.79 -1.94 7.20
C LEU A 187 -6.03 -0.78 6.23
N GLN A 188 -6.14 -1.06 4.92
CA GLN A 188 -6.40 0.00 3.94
C GLN A 188 -7.73 0.70 4.20
N LEU A 189 -8.78 -0.05 4.53
CA LEU A 189 -10.09 0.50 4.86
C LEU A 189 -10.06 1.30 6.16
N MET A 190 -9.43 0.77 7.20
CA MET A 190 -9.28 1.44 8.49
C MET A 190 -8.52 2.76 8.35
N TRP A 191 -7.39 2.76 7.66
CA TRP A 191 -6.63 3.98 7.36
C TRP A 191 -7.40 4.93 6.44
N GLY A 192 -8.18 4.41 5.48
CA GLY A 192 -9.08 5.20 4.65
C GLY A 192 -10.09 6.00 5.48
N VAL A 193 -10.71 5.37 6.48
CA VAL A 193 -11.61 6.04 7.44
C VAL A 193 -10.85 7.13 8.21
N MET A 194 -9.64 6.85 8.70
CA MET A 194 -8.83 7.84 9.41
C MET A 194 -8.44 9.03 8.53
N VAL A 195 -8.15 8.80 7.24
CA VAL A 195 -7.86 9.85 6.26
C VAL A 195 -9.08 10.73 6.05
N VAL A 196 -10.27 10.15 5.85
CA VAL A 196 -11.54 10.89 5.69
C VAL A 196 -11.84 11.72 6.94
N GLN A 197 -11.77 11.13 8.13
CA GLN A 197 -11.99 11.84 9.40
C GLN A 197 -10.99 12.99 9.58
N GLY A 198 -9.71 12.73 9.28
CA GLY A 198 -8.65 13.71 9.33
C GLY A 198 -8.84 14.86 8.34
N PHE A 199 -9.42 14.58 7.17
CA PHE A 199 -9.78 15.57 6.16
C PHE A 199 -10.98 16.41 6.62
N ILE A 200 -12.10 15.78 6.98
CA ILE A 200 -13.32 16.47 7.47
C ILE A 200 -12.99 17.41 8.62
N LYS A 201 -12.19 16.98 9.61
CA LYS A 201 -11.81 17.80 10.76
C LYS A 201 -11.04 19.07 10.40
N VAL A 202 -10.24 19.04 9.33
CA VAL A 202 -9.49 20.22 8.87
C VAL A 202 -10.42 21.20 8.17
N TYR A 203 -11.22 20.70 7.23
CA TYR A 203 -12.05 21.56 6.40
C TYR A 203 -13.27 22.09 7.15
N SER A 204 -13.86 21.34 8.09
CA SER A 204 -14.94 21.84 8.93
C SER A 204 -14.52 23.07 9.74
N LYS A 205 -13.30 23.09 10.29
CA LYS A 205 -12.74 24.25 11.00
C LYS A 205 -12.54 25.47 10.09
N ILE A 206 -12.13 25.26 8.84
CA ILE A 206 -11.96 26.34 7.86
C ILE A 206 -13.31 26.96 7.53
N PHE A 207 -14.34 26.14 7.25
CA PHE A 207 -15.68 26.61 6.92
C PHE A 207 -16.41 27.27 8.09
N VAL A 208 -16.23 26.77 9.33
CA VAL A 208 -16.81 27.41 10.52
C VAL A 208 -16.10 28.74 10.81
N GLY A 209 -14.76 28.77 10.79
CA GLY A 209 -13.99 29.99 11.03
C GLY A 209 -14.20 31.06 9.94
N SER A 210 -14.49 30.68 8.70
CA SER A 210 -14.84 31.64 7.65
C SER A 210 -16.22 32.26 7.87
N LYS A 211 -17.20 31.48 8.37
CA LYS A 211 -18.54 31.98 8.71
C LYS A 211 -18.52 32.97 9.88
N GLU A 212 -17.69 32.73 10.89
CA GLU A 212 -17.53 33.66 12.02
C GLU A 212 -16.91 35.00 11.57
N LYS A 213 -15.93 34.97 10.68
CA LYS A 213 -15.35 36.20 10.11
C LYS A 213 -16.31 37.00 9.23
N ILE A 214 -17.22 36.33 8.50
CA ILE A 214 -18.25 37.00 7.70
C ILE A 214 -19.32 37.65 8.58
N LYS A 215 -19.59 37.11 9.78
CA LYS A 215 -20.55 37.69 10.73
C LYS A 215 -19.99 38.85 11.56
N ALA A 216 -18.67 39.02 11.59
CA ALA A 216 -17.99 40.05 12.37
C ALA A 216 -17.67 41.33 11.56
N ASN A 217 -17.98 41.33 10.26
CA ASN A 217 -17.90 42.48 9.36
C ASN A 217 -19.31 42.91 8.95
#